data_AF-A0A945I953-F1
#
_entry.id   AF-A0A945I953-F1
#
_cell.length_a   1.000
_cell.length_b   1.000
_cell.length_c   1.000
_cell.angle_alpha   90.00
_cell.angle_beta   90.00
_cell.angle_gamma   90.00
#
_symmetry.space_group_name_H-M   'P 1'
#
loop_
_entity.id
_entity.type
_entity.pdbx_description
1 polymer ?
#
loop_
_entity_poly.entity_id
_entity_poly.type
_entity_poly.pdbx_seq_one_letter_code
_entity_poly.pdbx_strand_id
1 'polypeptide(L)'
;MTILTNHHSWQVNETAMPDNLPSTTNFYSKGRPMKNLKLFLGAAAVLMVALSNQPVNAQKNLKFNFFPPGKDPAFPKVFKPYMDQVSKASAGTIKIDSFPGGSLGRNPRQQLKMVADGVFDITMAIPAYTPGRFADRGM
;
A
#
# COMPACT_ATOMS: atom_id res chain seq x y z
N MET A 1 -30.11 -36.82 52.23
CA MET A 1 -30.16 -37.11 50.79
C MET A 1 -29.56 -38.50 50.59
N THR A 2 -30.46 -39.48 50.52
CA THR A 2 -30.20 -40.90 50.24
C THR A 2 -29.78 -41.09 48.79
N ILE A 3 -28.71 -41.86 48.53
CA ILE A 3 -28.58 -43.02 47.61
C ILE A 3 -27.32 -43.78 48.10
N LEU A 4 -27.40 -44.90 48.85
CA LEU A 4 -27.35 -46.30 48.38
C LEU A 4 -26.33 -46.50 47.23
N THR A 5 -25.32 -47.38 47.30
CA THR A 5 -25.52 -48.83 47.38
C THR A 5 -24.29 -49.54 47.93
N ASN A 6 -24.61 -50.52 48.76
CA ASN A 6 -23.81 -51.54 49.40
C ASN A 6 -23.18 -52.58 48.44
N HIS A 7 -22.01 -53.05 48.86
CA HIS A 7 -21.54 -54.44 48.94
C HIS A 7 -21.32 -55.35 47.70
N HIS A 8 -20.32 -56.23 47.92
CA HIS A 8 -20.06 -57.56 47.37
C HIS A 8 -19.09 -57.60 46.16
N SER A 9 -17.77 -57.84 46.29
CA SER A 9 -17.00 -58.98 46.84
C SER A 9 -16.51 -59.96 45.77
N TRP A 10 -15.17 -59.99 45.58
CA TRP A 10 -14.27 -61.08 45.13
C TRP A 10 -14.59 -61.79 43.79
N GLN A 11 -13.64 -62.06 42.90
CA GLN A 11 -12.44 -62.89 43.13
C GLN A 11 -11.37 -62.57 42.07
N VAL A 12 -10.11 -62.50 42.51
CA VAL A 12 -8.96 -62.73 41.63
C VAL A 12 -8.81 -64.25 41.48
N ASN A 13 -8.87 -64.77 40.26
CA ASN A 13 -8.42 -66.13 39.99
C ASN A 13 -7.28 -66.05 38.97
N GLU A 14 -6.08 -66.10 39.51
CA GLU A 14 -4.81 -66.06 38.83
C GLU A 14 -4.53 -67.48 38.31
N THR A 15 -4.96 -67.79 37.08
CA THR A 15 -4.47 -68.91 36.25
C THR A 15 -5.17 -68.89 34.89
N ALA A 16 -4.39 -68.95 33.81
CA ALA A 16 -4.78 -68.97 32.40
C ALA A 16 -5.03 -67.61 31.71
N MET A 17 -3.97 -66.80 31.57
CA MET A 17 -3.88 -65.86 30.44
C MET A 17 -2.97 -66.50 29.38
N PRO A 18 -3.45 -66.81 28.16
CA PRO A 18 -2.58 -67.23 27.07
C PRO A 18 -1.69 -66.07 26.61
N ASP A 19 -0.38 -66.32 26.60
CA ASP A 19 0.71 -65.47 26.08
C ASP A 19 0.58 -65.19 24.56
N ASN A 20 -0.45 -64.45 24.14
CA ASN A 20 -0.58 -63.98 22.76
C ASN A 20 -1.45 -62.72 22.67
N LEU A 21 -0.91 -61.58 23.10
CA LEU A 21 -1.36 -60.30 22.57
C LEU A 21 -0.35 -59.85 21.50
N PRO A 22 -0.75 -59.71 20.23
CA PRO A 22 0.16 -59.25 19.18
C PRO A 22 0.63 -57.83 19.49
N SER A 23 1.96 -57.64 19.47
CA SER A 23 2.60 -56.35 19.71
C SER A 23 1.99 -55.28 18.80
N THR A 24 1.56 -54.15 19.39
CA THR A 24 1.18 -52.94 18.65
C THR A 24 2.43 -52.25 18.10
N THR A 25 3.11 -52.91 17.17
CA THR A 25 4.19 -52.30 16.39
C THR A 25 3.74 -52.18 14.94
N ASN A 26 4.04 -51.01 14.36
CA ASN A 26 3.99 -50.66 12.94
C ASN A 26 2.75 -49.90 12.43
N PHE A 27 2.63 -48.64 12.85
CA PHE A 27 2.12 -47.56 11.98
C PHE A 27 3.26 -46.64 11.56
N TYR A 28 4.25 -47.17 10.83
CA TYR A 28 5.18 -46.35 10.06
C TYR A 28 4.78 -46.46 8.58
N SER A 29 4.02 -45.48 8.11
CA SER A 29 3.73 -45.33 6.69
C SER A 29 5.00 -44.91 5.97
N LYS A 30 5.61 -45.83 5.21
CA LYS A 30 6.70 -45.52 4.27
C LYS A 30 6.17 -44.53 3.23
N GLY A 31 6.43 -43.24 3.45
CA GLY A 31 6.17 -42.19 2.47
C GLY A 31 6.92 -42.49 1.16
N ARG A 32 6.18 -42.63 0.06
CA ARG A 32 6.79 -42.71 -1.28
C ARG A 32 7.45 -41.36 -1.58
N PRO A 33 8.70 -41.30 -2.08
CA PRO A 33 9.30 -40.04 -2.45
C PRO A 33 8.53 -39.44 -3.63
N MET A 34 7.80 -38.35 -3.38
CA MET A 34 7.05 -37.64 -4.40
C MET A 34 8.04 -36.93 -5.34
N LYS A 35 8.32 -37.56 -6.48
CA LYS A 35 9.25 -37.10 -7.52
C LYS A 35 8.85 -35.75 -8.16
N ASN A 36 7.63 -35.26 -7.89
CA ASN A 36 7.06 -34.04 -8.48
C ASN A 36 7.07 -32.84 -7.52
N LEU A 37 7.48 -33.02 -6.26
CA LEU A 37 7.53 -31.94 -5.26
C LEU A 37 8.55 -30.84 -5.64
N LYS A 38 9.64 -31.22 -6.32
CA LYS A 38 10.64 -30.30 -6.85
C LYS A 38 10.08 -29.42 -7.99
N LEU A 39 9.10 -29.93 -8.73
CA LEU A 39 8.46 -29.22 -9.84
C LEU A 39 7.50 -28.13 -9.34
N PHE A 40 6.78 -28.39 -8.24
CA PHE A 40 5.93 -27.39 -7.58
C PHE A 40 6.72 -26.29 -6.86
N LEU A 41 7.87 -26.62 -6.26
CA LEU A 41 8.76 -25.62 -5.65
C LEU A 41 9.40 -24.68 -6.69
N GLY A 42 9.77 -25.21 -7.86
CA GLY A 42 10.35 -24.41 -8.95
C GLY A 42 9.36 -23.40 -9.55
N ALA A 43 8.09 -23.79 -9.70
CA ALA A 43 7.04 -22.90 -10.22
C ALA A 43 6.72 -21.72 -9.28
N ALA A 44 6.76 -21.94 -7.96
CA ALA A 44 6.54 -20.88 -6.97
C ALA A 44 7.66 -19.82 -6.96
N ALA A 45 8.92 -20.24 -7.17
CA ALA A 45 10.06 -19.33 -7.23
C ALA A 45 10.01 -18.42 -8.47
N VAL A 46 9.59 -18.95 -9.63
CA VAL A 46 9.43 -18.17 -10.86
C VAL A 46 8.29 -17.15 -10.73
N LEU A 47 7.19 -17.52 -10.07
CA LEU A 47 6.09 -16.59 -9.81
C LEU A 47 6.50 -15.42 -8.90
N MET A 48 7.32 -15.68 -7.87
CA MET A 48 7.79 -14.62 -6.96
C MET A 48 8.75 -13.62 -7.64
N VAL A 49 9.62 -14.08 -8.56
CA VAL A 49 10.49 -13.19 -9.35
C VAL A 49 9.69 -12.39 -10.39
N ALA A 50 8.58 -12.93 -10.90
CA ALA A 50 7.71 -12.21 -11.83
C ALA A 50 6.94 -11.06 -11.15
N LEU A 51 6.65 -11.16 -9.84
CA LEU A 51 5.98 -10.10 -9.08
C LEU A 51 6.94 -9.04 -8.51
N SER A 52 8.25 -9.30 -8.43
CA SER A 52 9.21 -8.35 -7.85
C SER A 52 9.57 -7.15 -8.74
N ASN A 53 9.18 -7.18 -10.02
CA ASN A 53 9.50 -6.14 -11.01
C ASN A 53 8.43 -5.05 -11.16
N GLN A 54 7.62 -4.79 -10.13
CA GLN A 54 6.79 -3.58 -10.14
C GLN A 54 7.73 -2.37 -10.09
N PRO A 55 7.71 -1.46 -11.07
CA PRO A 55 8.49 -0.23 -10.97
C PRO A 55 8.00 0.55 -9.76
N VAL A 56 8.84 0.64 -8.73
CA VAL A 56 8.62 1.58 -7.62
C VAL A 56 8.87 2.97 -8.19
N ASN A 57 7.83 3.56 -8.78
CA ASN A 57 7.90 4.97 -9.15
C ASN A 57 7.93 5.77 -7.85
N ALA A 58 9.04 6.46 -7.59
CA ALA A 58 9.16 7.34 -6.45
C ALA A 58 8.06 8.40 -6.50
N GLN A 59 7.23 8.46 -5.45
CA GLN A 59 6.18 9.47 -5.36
C GLN A 59 6.81 10.86 -5.29
N LYS A 60 6.54 11.69 -6.29
CA LYS A 60 6.97 13.10 -6.33
C LYS A 60 5.85 13.97 -5.80
N ASN A 61 6.19 14.82 -4.85
CA ASN A 61 5.27 15.75 -4.23
C ASN A 61 5.59 17.17 -4.68
N LEU A 62 4.69 17.76 -5.48
CA LEU A 62 4.84 19.08 -6.07
C LEU A 62 4.09 20.11 -5.22
N LYS A 63 4.70 21.26 -4.98
CA LYS A 63 4.08 22.38 -4.27
C LYS A 63 3.42 23.33 -5.26
N PHE A 64 2.12 23.55 -5.09
CA PHE A 64 1.35 24.50 -5.88
C PHE A 64 0.99 25.75 -5.05
N ASN A 65 1.46 26.93 -5.45
CA ASN A 65 1.07 28.18 -4.82
C ASN A 65 -0.10 28.85 -5.54
N PHE A 66 -1.10 29.29 -4.78
CA PHE A 66 -2.22 30.07 -5.27
C PHE A 66 -2.37 31.33 -4.39
N PHE A 67 -2.00 32.48 -4.93
CA PHE A 67 -1.97 33.74 -4.16
C PHE A 67 -3.35 34.25 -3.73
N PRO A 68 -4.46 34.07 -4.48
CA PRO A 68 -5.78 34.47 -4.01
C PRO A 68 -6.27 33.56 -2.87
N PRO A 69 -7.28 34.00 -2.10
CA PRO A 69 -7.88 33.16 -1.06
C PRO A 69 -8.42 31.84 -1.62
N GLY A 70 -8.37 30.75 -0.86
CA GLY A 70 -8.89 29.45 -1.32
C GLY A 70 -10.41 29.41 -1.59
N LYS A 71 -11.14 30.45 -1.16
CA LYS A 71 -12.56 30.66 -1.49
C LYS A 71 -12.78 31.26 -2.88
N ASP A 72 -11.73 31.79 -3.51
CA ASP A 72 -11.79 32.29 -4.88
C ASP A 72 -12.27 31.15 -5.80
N PRO A 73 -13.26 31.38 -6.66
CA PRO A 73 -13.88 30.33 -7.47
C PRO A 73 -12.90 29.62 -8.41
N ALA A 74 -11.78 30.25 -8.80
CA ALA A 74 -10.78 29.59 -9.64
C ALA A 74 -10.15 28.39 -8.93
N PHE A 75 -10.00 28.43 -7.60
CA PHE A 75 -9.37 27.35 -6.85
C PHE A 75 -10.20 26.05 -6.85
N PRO A 76 -11.45 26.01 -6.33
CA PRO A 76 -12.24 24.78 -6.31
C PRO A 76 -12.74 24.37 -7.69
N LYS A 77 -12.93 25.30 -8.64
CA LYS A 77 -13.50 24.97 -9.97
C LYS A 77 -12.46 24.61 -11.02
N VAL A 78 -11.22 25.09 -10.89
CA VAL A 78 -10.19 24.89 -11.93
C VAL A 78 -8.98 24.15 -11.36
N PHE A 79 -8.33 24.71 -10.34
CA PHE A 79 -7.05 24.17 -9.87
C PHE A 79 -7.21 22.86 -9.12
N LYS A 80 -8.20 22.76 -8.22
CA LYS A 80 -8.46 21.52 -7.49
C LYS A 80 -8.75 20.32 -8.43
N PRO A 81 -9.71 20.39 -9.37
CA PRO A 81 -9.96 19.28 -10.27
C PRO A 81 -8.76 18.99 -11.19
N TYR A 82 -8.00 20.00 -11.61
CA TYR A 82 -6.76 19.79 -12.35
C TYR A 82 -5.74 18.98 -11.54
N MET A 83 -5.49 19.33 -10.28
CA MET A 83 -4.56 18.60 -9.41
C MET A 83 -5.01 17.16 -9.15
N ASP A 84 -6.32 16.96 -8.96
CA ASP A 84 -6.91 15.63 -8.80
C ASP A 84 -6.74 14.79 -10.08
N GLN A 85 -6.89 15.39 -11.27
CA GLN A 85 -6.67 14.72 -12.55
C GLN A 85 -5.21 14.36 -12.78
N VAL A 86 -4.26 15.24 -12.46
CA VAL A 86 -2.81 14.95 -12.57
C VAL A 86 -2.42 13.79 -11.65
N SER A 87 -2.95 13.78 -10.42
CA SER A 87 -2.69 12.70 -9.47
C SER A 87 -3.24 11.36 -9.97
N LYS A 88 -4.42 11.36 -10.59
CA LYS A 88 -5.01 10.16 -11.22
C LYS A 88 -4.25 9.70 -12.47
N ALA A 89 -3.93 10.63 -13.37
CA ALA A 89 -3.23 10.34 -14.63
C ALA A 89 -1.81 9.79 -14.40
N SER A 90 -1.18 10.20 -13.29
CA SER A 90 0.13 9.70 -12.87
C SER A 90 0.08 8.39 -12.09
N ALA A 91 -1.09 7.73 -11.97
CA ALA A 91 -1.28 6.55 -11.13
C ALA A 91 -0.80 6.75 -9.67
N GLY A 92 -0.98 7.96 -9.14
CA GLY A 92 -0.58 8.34 -7.78
C GLY A 92 0.91 8.65 -7.59
N THR A 93 1.71 8.58 -8.66
CA THR A 93 3.15 8.89 -8.60
C THR A 93 3.43 10.38 -8.47
N ILE A 94 2.51 11.23 -8.91
CA ILE A 94 2.57 12.68 -8.69
C ILE A 94 1.47 13.05 -7.71
N LYS A 95 1.85 13.70 -6.62
CA LYS A 95 0.92 14.34 -5.68
C LYS A 95 1.18 15.84 -5.69
N ILE A 96 0.13 16.64 -5.66
CA ILE A 96 0.23 18.10 -5.64
C ILE A 96 -0.33 18.62 -4.32
N ASP A 97 0.53 19.24 -3.52
CA ASP A 97 0.16 19.93 -2.29
C ASP A 97 -0.09 21.41 -2.59
N SER A 98 -1.31 21.86 -2.35
CA SER A 98 -1.76 23.21 -2.68
C SER A 98 -1.73 24.16 -1.48
N PHE A 99 -1.27 25.38 -1.70
CA PHE A 99 -1.16 26.44 -0.68
C PHE A 99 -1.95 27.69 -1.12
N PRO A 100 -3.29 27.69 -0.98
CA PRO A 100 -4.11 28.85 -1.30
C PRO A 100 -3.94 29.98 -0.27
N GLY A 101 -4.24 31.22 -0.68
CA GLY A 101 -4.09 32.42 0.16
C GLY A 101 -2.67 32.99 0.18
N GLY A 102 -1.79 32.50 -0.69
CA GLY A 102 -0.41 32.95 -0.77
C GLY A 102 0.45 32.55 0.43
N SER A 103 0.15 31.43 1.10
CA SER A 103 0.92 30.95 2.25
C SER A 103 2.41 30.73 1.94
N LEU A 104 2.76 30.42 0.69
CA LEU A 104 4.16 30.31 0.23
C LEU A 104 4.66 31.57 -0.50
N GLY A 105 3.83 32.59 -0.65
CA GLY A 105 4.15 33.84 -1.34
C GLY A 105 2.91 34.64 -1.69
N ARG A 106 2.72 35.79 -1.03
CA ARG A 106 1.54 36.67 -1.19
C ARG A 106 1.70 37.69 -2.30
N ASN A 107 2.93 37.99 -2.72
CA ASN A 107 3.19 38.98 -3.78
C ASN A 107 2.89 38.37 -5.15
N PRO A 108 1.89 38.88 -5.91
CA PRO A 108 1.53 38.32 -7.21
C PRO A 108 2.63 38.48 -8.28
N ARG A 109 3.50 39.51 -8.17
CA ARG A 109 4.58 39.76 -9.15
C ARG A 109 5.79 38.84 -8.98
N GLN A 110 5.95 38.25 -7.80
CA GLN A 110 7.11 37.40 -7.48
C GLN A 110 6.85 35.93 -7.77
N GLN A 111 5.61 35.55 -8.12
CA GLN A 111 5.20 34.16 -8.32
C GLN A 111 6.11 33.41 -9.30
N LEU A 112 6.35 34.00 -10.47
CA LEU A 112 7.22 33.40 -11.50
C LEU A 112 8.68 33.31 -11.06
N LYS A 113 9.18 34.28 -10.30
CA LYS A 113 10.53 34.24 -9.77
C LYS A 113 10.68 33.10 -8.76
N MET A 114 9.70 32.92 -7.87
CA MET A 114 9.73 31.85 -6.87
C MET A 114 9.64 30.44 -7.48
N VAL A 115 8.94 30.25 -8.62
CA VAL A 115 9.05 29.00 -9.40
C VAL A 115 10.45 28.82 -9.96
N ALA A 116 11.00 29.86 -10.59
CA ALA A 116 12.33 29.80 -11.18
C ALA A 116 13.43 29.53 -10.14
N ASP A 117 13.24 30.07 -8.93
CA ASP A 117 14.14 29.87 -7.78
C ASP A 117 13.87 28.53 -7.05
N GLY A 118 12.84 27.76 -7.44
CA GLY A 118 12.54 26.44 -6.87
C GLY A 118 11.85 26.43 -5.49
N VAL A 119 11.28 27.56 -5.06
CA VAL A 119 10.55 27.67 -3.78
C VAL A 119 9.27 26.82 -3.81
N PHE A 120 8.59 26.81 -4.95
CA PHE A 120 7.46 25.94 -5.27
C PHE A 120 7.50 25.55 -6.73
N ASP A 121 6.91 24.41 -7.07
CA ASP A 121 7.03 23.81 -8.39
C ASP A 121 6.05 24.40 -9.40
N ILE A 122 4.86 24.82 -8.93
CA ILE A 122 3.77 25.29 -9.79
C ILE A 122 3.15 26.56 -9.18
N THR A 123 2.79 27.53 -10.02
CA THR A 123 2.05 28.73 -9.59
C THR A 123 1.04 29.20 -10.62
N MET A 124 0.04 29.95 -10.15
CA MET A 124 -0.78 30.78 -11.03
C MET A 124 0.01 32.04 -11.42
N ALA A 125 0.46 32.09 -12.67
CA ALA A 125 1.11 33.26 -13.24
C ALA A 125 0.08 34.13 -13.98
N ILE A 126 0.09 35.43 -13.69
CA ILE A 126 -0.64 36.43 -14.48
C ILE A 126 0.38 37.14 -15.38
N PRO A 127 0.35 36.93 -16.71
CA PRO A 127 1.38 37.44 -17.62
C PRO A 127 1.57 38.97 -17.52
N ALA A 128 0.49 39.71 -17.31
CA ALA A 128 0.50 41.17 -17.18
C ALA A 128 1.34 41.69 -15.99
N TYR A 129 1.63 40.84 -14.98
CA TYR A 129 2.42 41.22 -13.81
C TYR A 129 3.93 41.16 -14.05
N THR A 130 4.36 40.59 -15.18
CA THR A 130 5.75 40.56 -15.60
C THR A 130 5.87 41.02 -17.06
N PRO A 131 5.75 42.34 -17.31
CA PRO A 131 5.87 42.90 -18.66
C PRO A 131 7.20 42.53 -19.30
N GLY A 132 7.22 42.28 -20.61
CA GLY A 132 8.42 41.92 -21.37
C GLY A 132 8.96 40.49 -21.14
N ARG A 133 8.47 39.74 -20.14
CA ARG A 133 8.88 38.35 -19.92
C ARG A 133 8.19 37.34 -20.85
N PHE A 134 7.02 37.69 -21.37
CA PHE A 134 6.25 36.89 -22.31
C PHE A 134 6.08 37.67 -23.63
N ALA A 135 7.01 37.48 -24.55
CA ALA A 135 7.08 38.23 -25.81
C ALA A 135 5.94 37.92 -26.80
N ASP A 136 5.21 36.81 -26.60
CA ASP A 136 4.09 36.39 -27.46
C ASP A 136 2.79 37.15 -27.18
N ARG A 137 2.70 37.85 -26.04
CA ARG A 137 1.53 38.63 -25.64
C ARG A 137 1.76 40.07 -26.01
N GLY A 138 1.64 40.37 -27.31
CA GLY A 138 1.80 41.71 -27.86
C GLY A 138 0.97 42.74 -27.11
N MET A 139 1.64 43.50 -26.24
CA MET A 139 1.27 44.81 -25.73
C MET A 139 2.55 45.62 -25.56
#